data_AF-A0A7V0ND50-F1
#
_entry.id   AF-A0A7V0ND50-F1
#
_cell.length_a   1.000
_cell.length_b   1.000
_cell.length_c   1.000
_cell.angle_alpha   90.00
_cell.angle_beta   90.00
_cell.angle_gamma   90.00
#
_symmetry.space_group_name_H-M   'P 1'
#
loop_
_entity.id
_entity.type
_entity.pdbx_description
1 polymer ?
#
loop_
_entity_poly.entity_id
_entity_poly.type
_entity_poly.pdbx_seq_one_letter_code
_entity_poly.pdbx_strand_id
1 'polypeptide(L)'
;MWLERYGEPRIRARAAADPVLREILEGTLAEIHRLLEECGREYVLEALVTKSGENMIRMRVRYTSAAERDRLWDRAAEILERHRSGRNVNILCGIHRLRGDD
;
A
#
# COMPACT_ATOMS: atom_id res chain seq x y z
N MET A 1 -10.38 9.59 -5.41
CA MET A 1 -8.90 9.52 -5.24
C MET A 1 -8.58 8.27 -4.43
N TRP A 2 -7.48 7.57 -4.72
CA TRP A 2 -7.12 6.32 -4.05
C TRP A 2 -6.89 6.52 -2.55
N LEU A 3 -6.29 7.66 -2.18
CA LEU A 3 -6.10 8.03 -0.78
C LEU A 3 -7.40 8.27 0.00
N GLU A 4 -8.50 8.64 -0.66
CA GLU A 4 -9.78 8.80 0.02
C GLU A 4 -10.45 7.45 0.29
N ARG A 5 -10.18 6.47 -0.56
CA ARG A 5 -10.74 5.12 -0.48
C ARG A 5 -9.95 4.22 0.48
N TYR A 6 -8.63 4.34 0.49
CA TYR A 6 -7.74 3.46 1.24
C TYR A 6 -6.96 4.16 2.34
N GLY A 7 -6.91 5.50 2.36
CA GLY A 7 -6.12 6.27 3.31
C GLY A 7 -6.87 6.59 4.61
N GLU A 8 -6.24 6.31 5.74
CA GLU A 8 -6.63 6.82 7.05
C GLU A 8 -6.60 8.37 7.07
N PRO A 9 -7.46 9.05 7.86
CA PRO A 9 -7.40 10.50 8.06
C PRO A 9 -6.00 11.07 8.30
N ARG A 10 -5.12 10.38 9.04
CA ARG A 10 -3.75 10.86 9.30
C ARG A 10 -2.86 10.88 8.06
N ILE A 11 -2.88 9.81 7.25
CA ILE A 11 -2.09 9.79 6.01
C ILE A 11 -2.66 10.78 5.00
N ARG A 12 -3.99 10.95 4.97
CA ARG A 12 -4.66 11.94 4.13
C ARG A 12 -4.25 13.36 4.49
N ALA A 13 -4.21 13.69 5.79
CA ALA A 13 -3.73 14.99 6.25
C ALA A 13 -2.26 15.23 5.87
N ARG A 14 -1.40 14.22 5.99
CA ARG A 14 0.00 14.32 5.53
C ARG A 14 0.12 14.52 4.03
N ALA A 15 -0.62 13.74 3.24
CA ALA A 15 -0.65 13.88 1.79
C ALA A 15 -1.26 15.22 1.34
N ALA A 16 -2.15 15.82 2.13
CA ALA A 16 -2.65 17.17 1.86
C ALA A 16 -1.57 18.24 2.08
N ALA A 17 -0.69 18.05 3.07
CA ALA A 17 0.42 18.95 3.36
C ALA A 17 1.65 18.70 2.45
N ASP A 18 1.83 17.48 1.95
CA ASP A 18 2.97 17.07 1.13
C ASP A 18 2.49 16.50 -0.23
N PRO A 19 2.51 17.32 -1.31
CA PRO A 19 1.99 16.90 -2.62
C PRO A 19 2.83 15.78 -3.26
N VAL A 20 4.11 15.67 -2.90
CA VAL A 20 5.00 14.61 -3.40
C VAL A 20 4.60 13.26 -2.82
N LEU A 21 4.39 13.20 -1.50
CA LEU A 21 3.86 12.04 -0.80
C LEU A 21 2.50 11.64 -1.37
N ARG A 22 1.62 12.62 -1.63
CA ARG A 22 0.33 12.37 -2.25
C ARG A 22 0.46 11.70 -3.60
N GLU A 23 1.28 12.25 -4.49
CA GLU A 23 1.50 11.70 -5.84
C GLU A 23 2.00 10.26 -5.76
N ILE A 24 3.02 10.01 -4.92
CA ILE A 24 3.59 8.67 -4.71
C ILE A 24 2.53 7.71 -4.18
N LEU A 25 1.77 8.10 -3.15
CA LEU A 25 0.75 7.25 -2.55
C LEU A 25 -0.40 6.98 -3.53
N GLU A 26 -0.89 7.98 -4.27
CA GLU A 26 -1.97 7.78 -5.23
C GLU A 26 -1.54 6.87 -6.38
N GLY A 27 -0.35 7.07 -6.95
CA GLY A 27 0.21 6.21 -7.99
C GLY A 27 0.44 4.78 -7.50
N THR A 28 1.06 4.65 -6.32
CA THR A 28 1.34 3.33 -5.71
C THR A 28 0.06 2.57 -5.38
N LEU A 29 -0.92 3.23 -4.74
CA LEU A 29 -2.20 2.59 -4.38
C LEU A 29 -2.98 2.16 -5.62
N ALA A 30 -2.96 2.95 -6.70
CA ALA A 30 -3.63 2.60 -7.95
C ALA A 30 -3.07 1.32 -8.57
N GLU A 31 -1.74 1.19 -8.63
CA GLU A 31 -1.09 0.03 -9.23
C GLU A 31 -1.14 -1.19 -8.32
N ILE A 32 -0.96 -1.03 -7.00
CA ILE A 32 -1.13 -2.14 -6.05
C ILE A 32 -2.56 -2.65 -6.10
N HIS A 33 -3.57 -1.77 -6.18
CA HIS A 33 -4.95 -2.21 -6.34
C HIS A 33 -5.14 -3.05 -7.60
N ARG A 34 -4.61 -2.62 -8.76
CA ARG A 34 -4.67 -3.41 -10.00
C ARG A 34 -4.00 -4.78 -9.83
N LEU A 35 -2.81 -4.83 -9.23
CA LEU A 35 -2.12 -6.08 -8.93
C LEU A 35 -2.97 -7.03 -8.06
N LEU A 36 -3.66 -6.49 -7.05
CA LEU A 36 -4.51 -7.27 -6.16
C LEU A 36 -5.80 -7.72 -6.85
N GLU A 37 -6.40 -6.90 -7.70
CA GLU A 37 -7.55 -7.27 -8.54
C GLU A 37 -7.19 -8.38 -9.55
N GLU A 38 -6.03 -8.27 -10.20
CA GLU A 38 -5.52 -9.29 -11.13
C GLU A 38 -5.22 -10.62 -10.42
N CYS A 39 -4.85 -10.57 -9.14
CA CYS A 39 -4.66 -11.76 -8.31
C CYS A 39 -5.99 -12.52 -8.07
N GLY A 40 -7.15 -11.84 -8.18
CA GLY A 40 -8.48 -12.44 -8.03
C GLY A 40 -8.74 -13.00 -6.63
N ARG A 41 -7.96 -12.59 -5.63
CA ARG A 41 -8.11 -13.00 -4.22
C ARG A 41 -8.84 -11.92 -3.45
N GLU A 42 -9.45 -12.32 -2.34
CA GLU A 42 -9.96 -11.36 -1.37
C GLU A 42 -8.79 -10.58 -0.75
N TYR A 43 -8.89 -9.25 -0.78
CA TYR A 43 -7.86 -8.37 -0.24
C TYR A 43 -8.44 -7.14 0.45
N VAL A 44 -7.62 -6.55 1.31
CA VAL A 44 -7.82 -5.23 1.91
C VAL A 44 -6.55 -4.43 1.70
N LEU A 45 -6.69 -3.23 1.14
CA LEU A 45 -5.59 -2.29 0.93
C LEU A 45 -5.82 -1.08 1.81
N GLU A 46 -4.80 -0.65 2.54
CA GLU A 46 -4.89 0.50 3.45
C GLU A 46 -3.61 1.32 3.40
N ALA A 47 -3.73 2.64 3.40
CA ALA A 47 -2.62 3.56 3.66
C ALA A 47 -2.83 4.20 5.03
N LEU A 48 -1.83 4.14 5.89
CA LEU A 48 -1.93 4.62 7.27
C LEU A 48 -0.59 5.20 7.73
N VAL A 49 -0.63 5.94 8.84
CA VAL A 49 0.58 6.38 9.53
C VAL A 49 0.78 5.47 10.74
N THR A 50 1.95 4.84 10.85
CA THR A 50 2.27 3.96 11.98
C THR A 50 2.27 4.75 13.29
N LYS A 51 2.22 4.04 14.43
CA LYS A 51 2.34 4.69 15.75
C LYS A 51 3.66 5.46 15.91
N SER A 52 4.71 5.03 15.22
CA SER A 52 6.02 5.69 15.17
C SER A 52 6.07 6.90 14.23
N GLY A 53 4.99 7.18 13.50
CA GLY A 53 4.91 8.33 12.58
C GLY A 53 5.45 8.05 11.19
N GLU A 54 5.59 6.78 10.77
CA GLU A 54 6.03 6.40 9.43
C GLU A 54 4.83 6.22 8.51
N ASN A 55 4.99 6.53 7.22
CA ASN A 55 3.93 6.27 6.24
C ASN A 55 3.95 4.78 5.89
N MET A 56 2.81 4.11 5.87
CA MET A 56 2.74 2.68 5.58
C MET A 56 1.58 2.37 4.63
N ILE A 57 1.87 1.55 3.64
CA ILE A 57 0.87 0.85 2.83
C ILE A 57 0.78 -0.58 3.34
N ARG A 58 -0.42 -0.95 3.77
CA ARG A 58 -0.74 -2.27 4.31
C ARG A 58 -1.64 -3.00 3.32
N MET A 59 -1.20 -4.19 2.93
CA MET A 59 -1.96 -5.11 2.10
C MET A 59 -2.31 -6.33 2.95
N ARG A 60 -3.59 -6.66 3.06
CA ARG A 60 -4.04 -7.92 3.65
C ARG A 60 -4.61 -8.75 2.51
N VAL A 61 -4.03 -9.91 2.21
CA VAL A 61 -4.44 -10.73 1.06
C VAL A 61 -4.69 -12.15 1.50
N ARG A 62 -5.74 -12.77 0.96
CA ARG A 62 -6.08 -14.18 1.21
C ARG A 62 -5.22 -15.11 0.34
N TYR A 63 -3.91 -15.09 0.57
CA TYR A 63 -2.97 -15.95 -0.15
C TYR A 63 -2.99 -17.39 0.35
N THR A 64 -2.74 -18.34 -0.56
CA THR A 64 -2.72 -19.79 -0.26
C THR A 64 -1.34 -20.33 0.06
N SER A 65 -0.29 -19.62 -0.32
CA SER A 65 1.10 -20.08 -0.16
C SER A 65 2.06 -18.93 0.12
N ALA A 66 3.17 -19.24 0.80
CA ALA A 66 4.23 -18.26 1.07
C ALA A 66 4.84 -17.69 -0.23
N ALA A 67 4.93 -18.50 -1.29
CA ALA A 67 5.42 -18.05 -2.60
C ALA A 67 4.49 -17.01 -3.26
N GLU A 68 3.17 -17.13 -3.08
CA GLU A 68 2.19 -16.15 -3.60
C GLU A 68 2.31 -14.84 -2.82
N ARG A 69 2.43 -14.91 -1.48
CA ARG A 69 2.71 -13.76 -0.63
C ARG A 69 4.00 -13.04 -1.06
N ASP A 70 5.08 -13.78 -1.26
CA ASP A 70 6.38 -13.22 -1.64
C ASP A 70 6.32 -12.51 -2.98
N ARG A 71 5.68 -13.12 -3.99
CA ARG A 71 5.47 -12.48 -5.29
C ARG A 71 4.67 -11.19 -5.20
N LEU A 72 3.58 -11.19 -4.42
CA LEU A 72 2.77 -9.99 -4.22
C LEU A 72 3.56 -8.89 -3.49
N TRP A 73 4.35 -9.26 -2.49
CA TRP A 73 5.19 -8.34 -1.76
C TRP A 73 6.28 -7.72 -2.64
N ASP A 74 6.99 -8.56 -3.39
CA ASP A 74 8.05 -8.15 -4.32
C ASP A 74 7.50 -7.17 -5.37
N ARG A 75 6.37 -7.52 -6.00
CA ARG A 75 5.68 -6.63 -6.95
C ARG A 75 5.24 -5.32 -6.31
N ALA A 76 4.68 -5.34 -5.11
CA ALA A 76 4.27 -4.12 -4.42
C ALA A 76 5.47 -3.24 -4.04
N ALA A 77 6.59 -3.85 -3.64
CA ALA A 77 7.84 -3.15 -3.35
C ALA A 77 8.42 -2.51 -4.62
N GLU A 78 8.44 -3.24 -5.76
CA GLU A 78 8.84 -2.70 -7.06
C GLU A 78 7.99 -1.47 -7.45
N ILE A 79 6.65 -1.58 -7.33
CA ILE A 79 5.72 -0.47 -7.65
C ILE A 79 6.05 0.74 -6.79
N LEU A 80 6.17 0.56 -5.47
CA LEU A 80 6.48 1.64 -4.56
C LEU A 80 7.82 2.30 -4.90
N GLU A 81 8.86 1.52 -5.21
CA GLU A 81 10.18 2.06 -5.56
C GLU A 81 10.16 2.83 -6.88
N ARG A 82 9.41 2.36 -7.88
CA ARG A 82 9.19 3.08 -9.14
C ARG A 82 8.52 4.44 -8.91
N HIS A 83 7.45 4.49 -8.13
CA HIS A 83 6.78 5.76 -7.81
C HIS A 83 7.65 6.66 -6.94
N ARG A 84 8.42 6.08 -6.03
CA ARG A 84 9.39 6.83 -5.23
C ARG A 84 10.48 7.44 -6.12
N SER A 85 10.93 6.78 -7.19
CA SER A 85 11.88 7.32 -8.17
C SER A 85 13.10 8.01 -7.51
N GLY A 86 13.63 7.43 -6.42
CA GLY A 86 14.75 8.00 -5.66
C GLY A 86 14.42 9.21 -4.78
N ARG A 87 13.17 9.65 -4.71
CA ARG A 87 12.71 10.72 -3.79
C ARG A 87 12.88 10.27 -2.33
N ASN A 88 13.24 11.21 -1.46
CA ASN A 88 13.50 10.94 -0.04
C ASN A 88 12.21 10.87 0.79
N VAL A 89 11.31 9.95 0.43
CA VAL A 89 10.04 9.72 1.14
C VAL A 89 10.08 8.31 1.71
N ASN A 90 9.95 8.20 3.04
CA ASN A 90 9.91 6.91 3.71
C ASN A 90 8.47 6.38 3.75
N ILE A 91 8.20 5.33 2.98
CA ILE A 91 6.93 4.61 2.94
C ILE A 91 7.25 3.12 3.13
N LEU A 92 6.65 2.50 4.13
CA LEU A 92 6.75 1.07 4.38
C LEU A 92 5.68 0.34 3.59
N CYS A 93 6.02 -0.81 2.99
CA CYS A 93 5.05 -1.71 2.36
C CYS A 93 4.99 -3.02 3.15
N GLY A 94 3.81 -3.36 3.69
CA GLY A 94 3.61 -4.58 4.47
C GLY A 94 2.50 -5.46 3.90
N ILE A 95 2.81 -6.73 3.63
CA ILE A 95 1.80 -7.75 3.29
C ILE A 95 1.48 -8.63 4.51
N HIS A 96 0.20 -8.87 4.75
CA HIS A 96 -0.29 -9.74 5.82
C HIS A 96 -1.33 -10.71 5.24
N ARG A 97 -1.48 -11.87 5.88
CA ARG A 97 -2.57 -12.77 5.53
C ARG A 97 -3.89 -12.16 5.97
N LEU A 98 -4.84 -12.07 5.06
CA LEU A 98 -6.22 -11.82 5.44
C LEU A 98 -6.74 -13.09 6.15
N ARG A 99 -6.93 -12.99 7.47
CA ARG A 99 -7.65 -14.00 8.24
C ARG A 99 -9.12 -13.60 8.17
N GLY A 100 -9.97 -14.52 7.71
CA GLY A 100 -11.41 -14.30 7.74
C GLY A 100 -11.88 -14.40 9.17
N ASP A 101 -11.85 -13.26 9.89
CA ASP A 101 -12.65 -12.93 11.07
C ASP A 101 -12.29 -11.48 11.47
N ASP A 102 -13.07 -10.51 10.98
CA ASP A 102 -13.44 -9.26 11.67
C ASP A 102 -14.77 -8.76 11.08
#